data_AF-A0A1I2PAG9-F1
#
_entry.id   AF-A0A1I2PAG9-F1
#
_cell.length_a   1.000
_cell.length_b   1.000
_cell.length_c   1.000
_cell.angle_alpha   90.00
_cell.angle_beta   90.00
_cell.angle_gamma   90.00
#
_symmetry.space_group_name_H-M   'P 1'
#
loop_
_entity.id
_entity.type
_entity.pdbx_description
1 polymer ?
#
loop_
_entity_poly.entity_id
_entity_poly.type
_entity_poly.pdbx_seq_one_letter_code
_entity_poly.pdbx_strand_id
1 'polypeptide(L)'
;MEKVKIYVMTHKEFTPPSDPIYVPFHVKTKIGDNIAEKNCYYSELTGLYWVWKNEKDADIVGTCHYRRYLLNDNKNIFNKEEICHILKKYDVITTKTLDLNFSYYYGFGENHKYYYLDEIEKIIKDIKPEYYDIYVKLVNEKHTYFGNMLICRKDLYDKYMEWLFDIFTEAEKRIVVDEEDSYHRRIYGFISEFLQYVWIKYNKLDVYETMVGMLGEKAETREVRHNLFAMLEEGKVDDAKQYILDARKKRPDILMEASDVTGELHICMEIIAIAGLERQKYGKSILDYRKTHDELIEFCNRLNTFTIRNINNVDIEKEKAWLIDNHATDVAFEVAQKCFANANNVWKK
;
A
#
# COMPACT_ATOMS: atom_id res chain seq x y z
N MET A 1 21.23 20.68 19.96
CA MET A 1 20.70 19.39 19.49
C MET A 1 19.78 19.67 18.33
N GLU A 2 19.86 18.90 17.24
CA GLU A 2 18.97 19.06 16.08
C GLU A 2 17.51 18.92 16.51
N LYS A 3 16.64 19.74 15.92
CA LYS A 3 15.19 19.69 16.10
C LYS A 3 14.59 18.79 15.02
N VAL A 4 14.00 17.68 15.46
CA VAL A 4 13.36 16.69 14.59
C VAL A 4 11.85 16.79 14.76
N LYS A 5 11.11 16.90 13.65
CA LYS A 5 9.64 16.82 13.64
C LYS A 5 9.18 15.90 12.52
N ILE A 6 8.45 14.85 12.87
CA ILE A 6 7.84 13.90 11.93
C ILE A 6 6.33 14.13 11.92
N TYR A 7 5.80 14.65 10.83
CA TYR A 7 4.38 14.94 10.69
C TYR A 7 3.61 13.68 10.28
N VAL A 8 2.67 13.28 11.14
CA VAL A 8 1.84 12.10 10.96
C VAL A 8 0.52 12.51 10.30
N MET A 9 0.42 12.31 9.00
CA MET A 9 -0.71 12.73 8.19
C MET A 9 -1.96 11.89 8.50
N THR A 10 -3.05 12.56 8.87
CA THR A 10 -4.35 11.93 9.16
C THR A 10 -5.53 12.69 8.57
N HIS A 11 -6.63 11.98 8.32
CA HIS A 11 -7.94 12.52 7.94
C HIS A 11 -9.05 12.16 8.94
N LYS A 12 -8.67 11.56 10.08
CA LYS A 12 -9.56 11.16 11.17
C LYS A 12 -8.82 11.04 12.50
N GLU A 13 -9.57 10.83 13.57
CA GLU A 13 -9.00 10.56 14.88
C GLU A 13 -8.20 9.24 14.88
N PHE A 14 -7.08 9.26 15.59
CA PHE A 14 -6.20 8.11 15.79
C PHE A 14 -5.36 8.32 17.06
N THR A 15 -4.78 7.24 17.58
CA THR A 15 -3.81 7.32 18.67
C THR A 15 -2.41 7.51 18.08
N PRO A 16 -1.76 8.67 18.27
CA PRO A 16 -0.42 8.88 17.77
C PRO A 16 0.64 8.15 18.61
N PRO A 17 1.86 7.96 18.06
CA PRO A 17 2.98 7.50 18.86
C PRO A 17 3.21 8.39 20.09
N SER A 18 3.67 7.80 21.19
CA SER A 18 3.93 8.53 22.44
C SER A 18 5.14 9.45 22.37
N ASP A 19 6.04 9.23 21.40
CA ASP A 19 7.23 10.06 21.22
C ASP A 19 6.84 11.43 20.61
N PRO A 20 7.16 12.55 21.27
CA PRO A 20 6.75 13.89 20.85
C PRO A 20 7.33 14.36 19.52
N ILE A 21 8.35 13.69 18.96
CA ILE A 21 8.80 14.04 17.60
C ILE A 21 7.74 13.70 16.55
N TYR A 22 6.80 12.79 16.83
CA TYR A 22 5.70 12.43 15.96
C TYR A 22 4.51 13.35 16.18
N VAL A 23 4.36 14.35 15.30
CA VAL A 23 3.36 15.41 15.39
C VAL A 23 2.14 15.04 14.53
N PRO A 24 0.96 14.78 15.13
CA PRO A 24 -0.25 14.52 14.36
C PRO A 24 -0.64 15.73 13.52
N PHE A 25 -0.96 15.53 12.24
CA PHE A 25 -1.37 16.60 11.35
C PHE A 25 -2.60 16.22 10.53
N HIS A 26 -3.66 17.02 10.68
CA HIS A 26 -4.89 16.81 9.92
C HIS A 26 -4.78 17.42 8.52
N VAL A 27 -4.86 16.58 7.48
CA VAL A 27 -4.61 16.97 6.06
C VAL A 27 -5.59 18.00 5.51
N LYS A 28 -6.74 18.20 6.16
CA LYS A 28 -7.74 19.24 5.81
C LYS A 28 -7.60 20.54 6.62
N THR A 29 -6.45 20.76 7.28
CA THR A 29 -6.16 22.00 8.01
C THR A 29 -6.17 23.21 7.08
N LYS A 30 -6.93 24.25 7.45
CA LYS A 30 -7.06 25.52 6.70
C LYS A 30 -6.30 26.69 7.33
N ILE A 31 -5.30 26.40 8.17
CA ILE A 31 -4.51 27.39 8.89
C ILE A 31 -3.16 27.57 8.19
N GLY A 32 -2.67 28.82 8.12
CA GLY A 32 -1.42 29.13 7.42
C GLY A 32 -1.56 29.02 5.91
N ASP A 33 -0.42 28.94 5.21
CA ASP A 33 -0.41 28.71 3.76
C ASP A 33 -0.72 27.23 3.49
N ASN A 34 -1.81 26.96 2.75
CA ASN A 34 -2.39 25.63 2.62
C ASN A 34 -3.15 25.42 1.31
N ILE A 35 -3.38 24.15 0.98
CA ILE A 35 -4.16 23.69 -0.18
C ILE A 35 -5.19 22.63 0.25
N ALA A 36 -5.76 22.77 1.46
CA ALA A 36 -6.61 21.73 2.07
C ALA A 36 -7.90 21.46 1.27
N GLU A 37 -8.42 22.44 0.55
CA GLU A 37 -9.54 22.29 -0.37
C GLU A 37 -9.25 21.31 -1.51
N LYS A 38 -7.97 21.09 -1.83
CA LYS A 38 -7.52 20.15 -2.87
C LYS A 38 -7.25 18.74 -2.35
N ASN A 39 -7.55 18.46 -1.07
CA ASN A 39 -7.27 17.16 -0.44
C ASN A 39 -7.91 15.97 -1.17
N CYS A 40 -9.04 16.15 -1.84
CA CYS A 40 -9.66 15.09 -2.65
C CYS A 40 -8.79 14.62 -3.83
N TYR A 41 -7.87 15.47 -4.32
CA TYR A 41 -6.96 15.14 -5.41
C TYR A 41 -5.53 14.85 -4.91
N TYR A 42 -5.08 15.60 -3.91
CA TYR A 42 -3.71 15.57 -3.40
C TYR A 42 -3.50 14.62 -2.21
N SER A 43 -4.58 14.19 -1.54
CA SER A 43 -4.50 13.34 -0.35
C SER A 43 -3.51 13.91 0.69
N GLU A 44 -2.59 13.10 1.20
CA GLU A 44 -1.58 13.50 2.20
C GLU A 44 -0.65 14.62 1.72
N LEU A 45 -0.52 14.87 0.41
CA LEU A 45 0.31 15.96 -0.11
C LEU A 45 -0.15 17.34 0.35
N THR A 46 -1.44 17.50 0.69
CA THR A 46 -1.92 18.74 1.32
C THR A 46 -1.25 19.02 2.66
N GLY A 47 -0.91 17.98 3.42
CA GLY A 47 -0.11 18.09 4.63
C GLY A 47 1.37 18.28 4.34
N LEU A 48 1.93 17.61 3.33
CA LEU A 48 3.32 17.83 2.91
C LEU A 48 3.55 19.29 2.47
N TYR A 49 2.62 19.86 1.70
CA TYR A 49 2.61 21.27 1.32
C TYR A 49 2.59 22.18 2.54
N TRP A 50 1.73 21.88 3.51
CA TRP A 50 1.65 22.67 4.73
C TRP A 50 2.98 22.67 5.49
N VAL A 51 3.64 21.51 5.61
CA VAL A 51 4.97 21.41 6.25
C VAL A 51 5.99 22.26 5.49
N TRP A 52 5.99 22.21 4.15
CA TRP A 52 6.89 23.03 3.31
C TRP A 52 6.73 24.53 3.60
N LYS A 53 5.48 25.00 3.60
CA LYS A 53 5.20 26.43 3.73
C LYS A 53 5.30 26.96 5.15
N ASN A 54 4.93 26.17 6.15
CA ASN A 54 4.69 26.66 7.51
C ASN A 54 5.72 26.17 8.55
N GLU A 55 6.35 25.01 8.37
CA GLU A 55 7.37 24.55 9.32
C GLU A 55 8.70 25.27 9.06
N LYS A 56 9.17 26.02 10.06
CA LYS A 56 10.40 26.85 9.99
C LYS A 56 11.38 26.61 11.14
N ASP A 57 11.04 25.76 12.09
CA ASP A 57 11.78 25.57 13.33
C ASP A 57 12.60 24.27 13.36
N ALA A 58 12.16 23.24 12.63
CA ALA A 58 12.83 21.94 12.56
C ALA A 58 14.05 21.98 11.63
N ASP A 59 15.14 21.33 12.07
CA ASP A 59 16.33 21.07 11.25
C ASP A 59 16.12 19.84 10.35
N ILE A 60 15.38 18.86 10.87
CA ILE A 60 15.02 17.61 10.20
C ILE A 60 13.50 17.49 10.23
N VAL A 61 12.92 17.27 9.06
CA VAL A 61 11.49 17.00 8.91
C VAL A 61 11.28 15.62 8.34
N GLY A 62 10.19 14.99 8.74
CA GLY A 62 9.69 13.82 8.06
C GLY A 62 8.19 13.83 7.94
N THR A 63 7.70 12.99 7.04
CA THR A 63 6.27 12.78 6.84
C THR A 63 5.97 11.31 6.82
N CYS A 64 4.92 10.91 7.52
CA CYS A 64 4.40 9.55 7.50
C CYS A 64 2.87 9.56 7.53
N HIS A 65 2.27 8.39 7.41
CA HIS A 65 0.81 8.25 7.49
C HIS A 65 0.40 7.75 8.87
N TYR A 66 -0.81 8.08 9.33
CA TYR A 66 -1.30 7.71 10.67
C TYR A 66 -1.26 6.21 11.03
N ARG A 67 -1.14 5.32 10.03
CA ARG A 67 -0.95 3.87 10.23
C ARG A 67 0.30 3.29 9.59
N ARG A 68 1.20 4.12 9.05
CA ARG A 68 2.38 3.64 8.31
C ARG A 68 3.60 4.41 8.80
N TYR A 69 4.53 3.69 9.42
CA TYR A 69 5.71 4.28 10.05
C TYR A 69 6.97 3.58 9.56
N LEU A 70 8.03 4.34 9.30
CA LEU A 70 9.34 3.78 9.03
C LEU A 70 9.87 3.11 10.31
N LEU A 71 10.37 1.89 10.17
CA LEU A 71 10.87 1.09 11.30
C LEU A 71 12.38 0.93 11.24
N ASN A 72 13.02 0.71 12.40
CA ASN A 72 14.39 0.22 12.45
C ASN A 72 14.44 -1.32 12.29
N ASP A 73 15.65 -1.89 12.29
CA ASP A 73 15.87 -3.33 12.16
C ASP A 73 15.19 -4.16 13.26
N ASN A 74 14.96 -3.54 14.43
CA ASN A 74 14.24 -4.14 15.56
C ASN A 74 12.72 -4.01 15.44
N LYS A 75 12.21 -3.55 14.29
CA LYS A 75 10.78 -3.31 14.00
C LYS A 75 10.13 -2.26 14.91
N ASN A 76 10.92 -1.38 15.50
CA ASN A 76 10.43 -0.24 16.28
C ASN A 76 10.40 1.02 15.41
N ILE A 77 9.47 1.92 15.70
CA ILE A 77 9.45 3.25 15.09
C ILE A 77 10.73 4.00 15.51
N PHE A 78 11.35 4.71 14.58
CA PHE A 78 12.60 5.43 14.85
C PHE A 78 12.45 6.49 15.95
N ASN A 79 13.46 6.59 16.81
CA ASN A 79 13.59 7.73 17.72
C ASN A 79 14.48 8.83 17.12
N LYS A 80 14.56 9.95 17.84
CA LYS A 80 15.34 11.12 17.45
C LYS A 80 16.82 10.77 17.23
N GLU A 81 17.43 10.05 18.17
CA GLU A 81 18.86 9.74 18.16
C GLU A 81 19.23 8.89 16.95
N GLU A 82 18.40 7.91 16.60
CA GLU A 82 18.56 7.06 15.41
C GLU A 82 18.47 7.87 14.12
N ILE A 83 17.44 8.72 13.98
CA ILE A 83 17.25 9.59 12.80
C ILE A 83 18.48 10.48 12.61
N CYS A 84 18.91 11.18 13.66
CA CYS A 84 20.08 12.04 13.63
C CYS A 84 21.37 11.26 13.34
N HIS A 85 21.48 10.00 13.79
CA HIS A 85 22.64 9.16 13.48
C HIS A 85 22.67 8.75 12.01
N ILE A 86 21.54 8.30 11.46
CA ILE A 86 21.41 7.88 10.06
C ILE A 86 21.68 9.06 9.12
N LEU A 87 21.10 10.23 9.39
CA LEU A 87 21.23 11.42 8.54
C LEU A 87 22.62 12.10 8.59
N LYS A 88 23.57 11.57 9.38
CA LYS A 88 24.99 11.94 9.27
C LYS A 88 25.67 11.27 8.07
N LYS A 89 25.12 10.16 7.58
CA LYS A 89 25.69 9.35 6.50
C LYS A 89 24.82 9.33 5.25
N TYR A 90 23.51 9.52 5.41
CA TYR A 90 22.53 9.46 4.33
C TYR A 90 21.80 10.80 4.22
N ASP A 91 21.32 11.14 3.02
CA ASP A 91 20.54 12.35 2.77
C ASP A 91 19.08 12.20 3.19
N VAL A 92 18.53 10.99 3.00
CA VAL A 92 17.10 10.70 3.20
C VAL A 92 16.87 9.30 3.75
N ILE A 93 15.91 9.18 4.65
CA ILE A 93 15.35 7.92 5.14
C ILE A 93 13.99 7.74 4.47
N THR A 94 13.76 6.62 3.79
CA THR A 94 12.48 6.31 3.12
C THR A 94 12.23 4.80 3.12
N THR A 95 11.12 4.37 2.55
CA THR A 95 10.81 2.95 2.41
C THR A 95 11.83 2.24 1.54
N LYS A 96 11.94 0.92 1.69
CA LYS A 96 12.51 0.07 0.63
C LYS A 96 11.75 0.28 -0.67
N THR A 97 12.46 0.16 -1.78
CA THR A 97 11.81 0.10 -3.10
C THR A 97 10.94 -1.15 -3.18
N LEU A 98 9.79 -1.00 -3.82
CA LEU A 98 8.95 -2.11 -4.22
C LEU A 98 9.48 -2.70 -5.53
N ASP A 99 9.52 -4.02 -5.62
CA ASP A 99 9.68 -4.73 -6.88
C ASP A 99 8.30 -4.95 -7.49
N LEU A 100 8.05 -4.30 -8.62
CA LEU A 100 6.81 -4.38 -9.35
C LEU A 100 6.84 -5.57 -10.31
N ASN A 101 5.65 -6.08 -10.58
CA ASN A 101 5.41 -7.13 -11.56
C ASN A 101 5.54 -6.62 -13.01
N PHE A 102 5.18 -5.37 -13.25
CA PHE A 102 5.26 -4.74 -14.56
C PHE A 102 5.95 -3.39 -14.46
N SER A 103 6.16 -2.71 -15.59
CA SER A 103 6.63 -1.33 -15.53
C SER A 103 5.66 -0.48 -14.71
N TYR A 104 6.16 0.56 -14.06
CA TYR A 104 5.31 1.49 -13.33
C TYR A 104 4.21 2.05 -14.25
N TYR A 105 4.55 2.40 -15.49
CA TYR A 105 3.60 2.86 -16.51
C TYR A 105 2.44 1.89 -16.72
N TYR A 106 2.74 0.62 -16.96
CA TYR A 106 1.71 -0.41 -17.18
C TYR A 106 0.88 -0.65 -15.92
N GLY A 107 1.53 -0.85 -14.76
CA GLY A 107 0.83 -1.09 -13.50
C GLY A 107 -0.07 0.07 -13.08
N PHE A 108 0.37 1.31 -13.33
CA PHE A 108 -0.44 2.50 -13.15
C PHE A 108 -1.64 2.50 -14.10
N GLY A 109 -1.44 2.20 -15.39
CA GLY A 109 -2.48 2.14 -16.41
C GLY A 109 -3.57 1.09 -16.18
N GLU A 110 -3.26 0.00 -15.49
CA GLU A 110 -4.25 -1.01 -15.09
C GLU A 110 -5.16 -0.54 -13.95
N ASN A 111 -4.75 0.48 -13.20
CA ASN A 111 -5.48 1.01 -12.03
C ASN A 111 -5.94 2.47 -12.20
N HIS A 112 -5.40 3.20 -13.17
CA HIS A 112 -5.60 4.61 -13.43
C HIS A 112 -5.48 4.89 -14.93
N LYS A 113 -5.96 6.03 -15.42
CA LYS A 113 -5.85 6.37 -16.85
C LYS A 113 -4.41 6.71 -17.22
N TYR A 114 -3.87 6.08 -18.28
CA TYR A 114 -2.54 6.38 -18.85
C TYR A 114 -2.31 7.87 -19.12
N TYR A 115 -3.36 8.57 -19.55
CA TYR A 115 -3.40 10.03 -19.76
C TYR A 115 -2.69 10.83 -18.66
N TYR A 116 -2.83 10.45 -17.39
CA TYR A 116 -2.23 11.20 -16.30
C TYR A 116 -0.70 11.14 -16.33
N LEU A 117 -0.09 9.97 -16.60
CA LEU A 117 1.37 9.87 -16.71
C LEU A 117 1.89 10.48 -18.02
N ASP A 118 1.11 10.37 -19.10
CA ASP A 118 1.47 10.98 -20.39
C ASP A 118 1.54 12.52 -20.28
N GLU A 119 0.62 13.14 -19.54
CA GLU A 119 0.68 14.59 -19.27
C GLU A 119 1.83 14.98 -18.34
N ILE A 120 2.11 14.18 -17.30
CA ILE A 120 3.26 14.41 -16.42
C ILE A 120 4.58 14.31 -17.20
N GLU A 121 4.71 13.36 -18.13
CA GLU A 121 5.88 13.24 -19.00
C GLU A 121 6.09 14.53 -19.82
N LYS A 122 5.03 15.04 -20.45
CA LYS A 122 5.07 16.29 -21.23
C LYS A 122 5.45 17.48 -20.35
N ILE A 123 4.88 17.58 -19.15
CA ILE A 123 5.19 18.64 -18.19
C ILE A 123 6.67 18.59 -17.80
N ILE A 124 7.19 17.42 -17.43
CA ILE A 124 8.60 17.26 -17.09
C ILE A 124 9.49 17.67 -18.27
N LYS A 125 9.15 17.26 -19.49
CA LYS A 125 9.88 17.66 -20.70
C LYS A 125 9.92 19.17 -20.89
N ASP A 126 8.81 19.85 -20.62
CA ASP A 126 8.68 21.29 -20.86
C ASP A 126 9.34 22.15 -19.78
N ILE A 127 9.14 21.80 -18.50
CA ILE A 127 9.53 22.67 -17.38
C ILE A 127 10.69 22.15 -16.53
N LYS A 128 11.05 20.86 -16.66
CA LYS A 128 12.17 20.20 -15.97
C LYS A 128 12.93 19.28 -16.95
N PRO A 129 13.35 19.77 -18.14
CA PRO A 129 13.92 18.93 -19.20
C PRO A 129 15.11 18.11 -18.73
N GLU A 130 15.84 18.58 -17.72
CA GLU A 130 16.95 17.88 -17.10
C GLU A 130 16.53 16.57 -16.39
N TYR A 131 15.27 16.44 -15.95
CA TYR A 131 14.70 15.22 -15.37
C TYR A 131 14.07 14.28 -16.42
N TYR A 132 13.95 14.69 -17.69
CA TYR A 132 13.17 13.95 -18.69
C TYR A 132 13.72 12.54 -18.94
N ASP A 133 15.02 12.41 -19.20
CA ASP A 133 15.63 11.12 -19.53
C ASP A 133 15.52 10.12 -18.37
N ILE A 134 15.71 10.58 -17.14
CA ILE A 134 15.57 9.72 -15.96
C ILE A 134 14.10 9.35 -15.72
N TYR A 135 13.15 10.27 -15.93
CA TYR A 135 11.72 9.99 -15.80
C TYR A 135 11.29 8.89 -16.79
N VAL A 136 11.60 9.07 -18.08
CA VAL A 136 11.24 8.12 -19.16
C VAL A 136 11.86 6.75 -18.90
N LYS A 137 13.10 6.71 -18.40
CA LYS A 137 13.72 5.45 -17.98
C LYS A 137 12.94 4.79 -16.84
N LEU A 138 12.75 5.50 -15.72
CA LEU A 138 12.19 4.92 -14.50
C LEU A 138 10.71 4.54 -14.63
N VAL A 139 9.93 5.26 -15.44
CA VAL A 139 8.50 4.95 -15.61
C VAL A 139 8.30 3.62 -16.34
N ASN A 140 9.30 3.20 -17.12
CA ASN A 140 9.34 1.92 -17.82
C ASN A 140 10.04 0.82 -16.99
N GLU A 141 10.61 1.15 -15.83
CA GLU A 141 11.19 0.18 -14.90
C GLU A 141 10.14 -0.36 -13.92
N LYS A 142 10.55 -1.39 -13.17
CA LYS A 142 9.70 -2.13 -12.24
C LYS A 142 9.94 -1.76 -10.77
N HIS A 143 10.27 -0.50 -10.49
CA HIS A 143 10.59 -0.06 -9.13
C HIS A 143 9.94 1.29 -8.78
N THR A 144 9.52 1.42 -7.52
CA THR A 144 9.02 2.69 -6.94
C THR A 144 9.17 2.65 -5.42
N TYR A 145 9.01 3.80 -4.75
CA TYR A 145 8.81 3.84 -3.30
C TYR A 145 7.34 3.62 -2.94
N PHE A 146 7.10 3.24 -1.68
CA PHE A 146 5.76 3.03 -1.15
C PHE A 146 5.33 4.22 -0.30
N GLY A 147 4.28 4.91 -0.74
CA GLY A 147 3.77 6.10 -0.06
C GLY A 147 4.68 7.32 -0.21
N ASN A 148 4.17 8.47 0.20
CA ASN A 148 4.87 9.75 0.17
C ASN A 148 5.57 10.00 1.52
N MET A 149 6.35 9.02 1.96
CA MET A 149 6.99 9.02 3.28
C MET A 149 8.49 9.21 3.12
N LEU A 150 9.04 10.20 3.81
CA LEU A 150 10.48 10.45 3.84
C LEU A 150 10.86 11.21 5.12
N ILE A 151 12.11 11.08 5.55
CA ILE A 151 12.71 11.87 6.63
C ILE A 151 14.04 12.40 6.11
N CYS A 152 14.22 13.72 6.14
CA CYS A 152 15.46 14.35 5.68
C CYS A 152 15.66 15.72 6.34
N ARG A 153 16.79 16.35 6.03
CA ARG A 153 17.03 17.74 6.44
C ARG A 153 15.99 18.67 5.80
N LYS A 154 15.59 19.72 6.54
CA LYS A 154 14.54 20.64 6.11
C LYS A 154 14.85 21.36 4.79
N ASP A 155 16.10 21.73 4.56
CA ASP A 155 16.53 22.36 3.32
C ASP A 155 16.39 21.43 2.10
N LEU A 156 16.64 20.13 2.29
CA LEU A 156 16.43 19.12 1.27
C LEU A 156 14.95 18.85 1.01
N TYR A 157 14.13 18.78 2.08
CA TYR A 157 12.67 18.70 1.98
C TYR A 157 12.08 19.86 1.17
N ASP A 158 12.56 21.08 1.43
CA ASP A 158 12.05 22.28 0.75
C ASP A 158 12.37 22.28 -0.75
N LYS A 159 13.56 21.82 -1.14
CA LYS A 159 13.94 21.63 -2.55
C LYS A 159 13.09 20.57 -3.24
N TYR A 160 12.83 19.45 -2.57
CA TYR A 160 11.94 18.42 -3.10
C TYR A 160 10.53 18.96 -3.31
N MET A 161 10.02 19.73 -2.34
CA MET A 161 8.65 20.23 -2.39
C MET A 161 8.46 21.33 -3.43
N GLU A 162 9.45 22.21 -3.59
CA GLU A 162 9.48 23.16 -4.69
C GLU A 162 9.43 22.44 -6.05
N TRP A 163 10.31 21.45 -6.25
CA TRP A 163 10.34 20.67 -7.48
C TRP A 163 9.02 19.93 -7.75
N LEU A 164 8.44 19.27 -6.75
CA LEU A 164 7.22 18.49 -6.89
C LEU A 164 6.01 19.41 -7.18
N PHE A 165 5.87 20.51 -6.44
CA PHE A 165 4.73 21.41 -6.62
C PHE A 165 4.85 22.31 -7.84
N ASP A 166 6.05 22.56 -8.38
CA ASP A 166 6.19 23.16 -9.72
C ASP A 166 5.51 22.29 -10.79
N ILE A 167 5.77 20.97 -10.74
CA ILE A 167 5.16 19.99 -11.65
C ILE A 167 3.65 19.96 -11.46
N PHE A 168 3.17 19.84 -10.21
CA PHE A 168 1.74 19.75 -9.95
C PHE A 168 0.97 21.05 -10.23
N THR A 169 1.57 22.21 -10.02
CA THR A 169 0.96 23.49 -10.39
C THR A 169 0.75 23.58 -11.90
N GLU A 170 1.68 23.05 -12.70
CA GLU A 170 1.48 22.97 -14.15
C GLU A 170 0.49 21.87 -14.53
N ALA A 171 0.51 20.74 -13.83
CA ALA A 171 -0.42 19.64 -14.04
C ALA A 171 -1.88 20.06 -13.81
N GLU A 172 -2.17 20.89 -12.81
CA GLU A 172 -3.51 21.44 -12.58
C GLU A 172 -4.07 22.24 -13.76
N LYS A 173 -3.20 22.78 -14.63
CA LYS A 173 -3.63 23.54 -15.81
C LYS A 173 -3.91 22.65 -17.01
N ARG A 174 -3.27 21.47 -17.08
CA ARG A 174 -3.28 20.57 -18.25
C ARG A 174 -4.10 19.31 -18.05
N ILE A 175 -4.26 18.88 -16.79
CA ILE A 175 -4.95 17.66 -16.42
C ILE A 175 -6.37 17.98 -15.97
N VAL A 176 -7.34 17.37 -16.66
CA VAL A 176 -8.72 17.32 -16.19
C VAL A 176 -8.93 15.98 -15.49
N VAL A 177 -9.19 16.01 -14.17
CA VAL A 177 -9.49 14.82 -13.39
C VAL A 177 -10.98 14.48 -13.52
N ASP A 178 -11.28 13.57 -14.44
CA ASP A 178 -12.63 13.06 -14.70
C ASP A 178 -12.74 11.63 -14.17
N GLU A 179 -13.03 11.49 -12.88
CA GLU A 179 -13.16 10.19 -12.21
C GLU A 179 -14.45 10.11 -11.41
N GLU A 180 -15.15 8.97 -11.53
CA GLU A 180 -16.47 8.77 -10.94
C GLU A 180 -16.41 8.62 -9.41
N ASP A 181 -15.34 8.01 -8.89
CA ASP A 181 -15.20 7.71 -7.47
C ASP A 181 -14.05 8.47 -6.78
N SER A 182 -14.12 8.51 -5.45
CA SER A 182 -13.15 9.24 -4.63
C SER A 182 -11.76 8.60 -4.58
N TYR A 183 -11.61 7.32 -4.92
CA TYR A 183 -10.32 6.65 -4.90
C TYR A 183 -9.46 7.12 -6.07
N HIS A 184 -10.00 7.05 -7.29
CA HIS A 184 -9.28 7.41 -8.52
C HIS A 184 -9.05 8.93 -8.65
N ARG A 185 -9.86 9.77 -8.01
CA ARG A 185 -9.64 11.23 -7.95
C ARG A 185 -8.30 11.63 -7.32
N ARG A 186 -7.69 10.77 -6.50
CA ARG A 186 -6.48 11.06 -5.71
C ARG A 186 -5.19 11.01 -6.55
N ILE A 187 -5.28 11.43 -7.81
CA ILE A 187 -4.29 11.13 -8.83
C ILE A 187 -2.90 11.70 -8.52
N TYR A 188 -2.84 12.91 -7.96
CA TYR A 188 -1.58 13.54 -7.57
C TYR A 188 -0.90 12.79 -6.42
N GLY A 189 -1.68 12.22 -5.50
CA GLY A 189 -1.16 11.40 -4.41
C GLY A 189 -0.50 10.11 -4.88
N PHE A 190 -1.02 9.48 -5.94
CA PHE A 190 -0.39 8.30 -6.56
C PHE A 190 0.84 8.68 -7.37
N ILE A 191 0.74 9.72 -8.19
CA ILE A 191 1.84 10.19 -9.03
C ILE A 191 3.04 10.63 -8.18
N SER A 192 2.80 11.26 -7.02
CA SER A 192 3.90 11.74 -6.17
C SER A 192 4.77 10.63 -5.59
N GLU A 193 4.24 9.42 -5.38
CA GLU A 193 5.03 8.29 -4.88
C GLU A 193 6.13 7.93 -5.89
N PHE A 194 5.77 7.94 -7.17
CA PHE A 194 6.71 7.74 -8.26
C PHE A 194 7.61 8.95 -8.50
N LEU A 195 7.08 10.17 -8.42
CA LEU A 195 7.90 11.37 -8.57
C LEU A 195 8.93 11.53 -7.44
N GLN A 196 8.65 11.02 -6.23
CA GLN A 196 9.65 10.89 -5.15
C GLN A 196 10.82 10.01 -5.60
N TYR A 197 10.52 8.85 -6.22
CA TYR A 197 11.54 7.95 -6.75
C TYR A 197 12.38 8.62 -7.86
N VAL A 198 11.73 9.31 -8.79
CA VAL A 198 12.41 10.07 -9.86
C VAL A 198 13.34 11.14 -9.28
N TRP A 199 12.86 11.93 -8.32
CA TRP A 199 13.64 12.99 -7.71
C TRP A 199 14.86 12.46 -6.96
N ILE A 200 14.71 11.38 -6.18
CA ILE A 200 15.81 10.73 -5.47
C ILE A 200 16.87 10.22 -6.46
N LYS A 201 16.46 9.52 -7.52
CA LYS A 201 17.39 8.92 -8.49
C LYS A 201 18.10 9.98 -9.33
N TYR A 202 17.41 11.03 -9.75
CA TYR A 202 18.02 12.12 -10.50
C TYR A 202 19.11 12.84 -9.69
N ASN A 203 18.78 13.22 -8.45
CA ASN A 203 19.67 13.97 -7.57
C ASN A 203 20.76 13.09 -6.94
N LYS A 204 20.73 11.77 -7.17
CA LYS A 204 21.71 10.79 -6.67
C LYS A 204 21.89 10.86 -5.15
N LEU A 205 20.77 10.99 -4.44
CA LEU A 205 20.76 11.08 -2.99
C LEU A 205 21.18 9.75 -2.37
N ASP A 206 21.95 9.83 -1.28
CA ASP A 206 22.28 8.66 -0.48
C ASP A 206 21.07 8.29 0.40
N VAL A 207 20.45 7.14 0.11
CA VAL A 207 19.19 6.72 0.74
C VAL A 207 19.42 5.65 1.80
N TYR A 208 18.85 5.86 2.99
CA TYR A 208 18.63 4.78 3.95
C TYR A 208 17.23 4.20 3.74
N GLU A 209 17.17 3.02 3.13
CA GLU A 209 15.92 2.32 2.83
C GLU A 209 15.49 1.40 3.97
N THR A 210 14.24 1.49 4.38
CA THR A 210 13.75 0.71 5.54
C THR A 210 12.34 0.14 5.39
N MET A 211 11.99 -0.78 6.30
CA MET A 211 10.67 -1.38 6.37
C MET A 211 9.62 -0.39 6.87
N VAL A 212 8.38 -0.64 6.46
CA VAL A 212 7.22 0.10 6.92
C VAL A 212 6.38 -0.77 7.85
N GLY A 213 6.15 -0.27 9.06
CA GLY A 213 5.22 -0.86 10.00
C GLY A 213 3.80 -0.42 9.71
N MET A 214 2.89 -1.40 9.63
CA MET A 214 1.45 -1.17 9.46
C MET A 214 0.76 -1.27 10.82
N LEU A 215 0.25 -0.15 11.35
CA LEU A 215 -0.50 -0.14 12.60
C LEU A 215 -1.99 -0.42 12.35
N GLY A 216 -2.32 -1.71 12.32
CA GLY A 216 -3.68 -2.20 12.10
C GLY A 216 -4.22 -1.90 10.70
N GLU A 217 -5.40 -2.44 10.41
CA GLU A 217 -6.01 -2.28 9.08
C GLU A 217 -6.92 -1.06 8.98
N LYS A 218 -7.23 -0.68 7.74
CA LYS A 218 -8.29 0.29 7.49
C LYS A 218 -9.63 -0.20 8.02
N ALA A 219 -10.42 0.70 8.61
CA ALA A 219 -11.78 0.38 9.04
C ALA A 219 -12.61 -0.19 7.87
N GLU A 220 -12.48 0.38 6.67
CA GLU A 220 -13.10 -0.13 5.46
C GLU A 220 -12.64 -1.56 5.08
N THR A 221 -11.35 -1.93 5.28
CA THR A 221 -10.89 -3.31 5.07
C THR A 221 -11.56 -4.24 6.07
N ARG A 222 -11.61 -3.85 7.35
CA ARG A 222 -12.20 -4.66 8.43
C ARG A 222 -13.69 -4.87 8.22
N GLU A 223 -14.40 -3.84 7.77
CA GLU A 223 -15.83 -3.91 7.46
C GLU A 223 -16.10 -4.87 6.31
N VAL A 224 -15.33 -4.77 5.21
CA VAL A 224 -15.44 -5.71 4.09
C VAL A 224 -15.21 -7.14 4.58
N ARG A 225 -14.18 -7.37 5.38
CA ARG A 225 -13.88 -8.69 5.93
C ARG A 225 -15.01 -9.21 6.83
N HIS A 226 -15.49 -8.39 7.76
CA HIS A 226 -16.58 -8.76 8.66
C HIS A 226 -17.84 -9.17 7.88
N ASN A 227 -18.23 -8.38 6.89
CA ASN A 227 -19.40 -8.66 6.07
C ASN A 227 -19.22 -9.93 5.22
N LEU A 228 -18.02 -10.17 4.68
CA LEU A 228 -17.73 -11.41 3.97
C LEU A 228 -17.88 -12.64 4.85
N PHE A 229 -17.34 -12.60 6.07
CA PHE A 229 -17.51 -13.72 7.00
C PHE A 229 -18.97 -13.94 7.38
N ALA A 230 -19.73 -12.88 7.66
CA ALA A 230 -21.16 -13.01 7.93
C ALA A 230 -21.91 -13.70 6.78
N MET A 231 -21.63 -13.33 5.52
CA MET A 231 -22.22 -13.99 4.35
C MET A 231 -21.80 -15.46 4.23
N LEU A 232 -20.54 -15.78 4.52
CA LEU A 232 -20.00 -17.14 4.48
C LEU A 232 -20.61 -18.03 5.59
N GLU A 233 -20.79 -17.51 6.80
CA GLU A 233 -21.46 -18.20 7.91
C GLU A 233 -22.93 -18.52 7.57
N GLU A 234 -23.60 -17.64 6.84
CA GLU A 234 -24.96 -17.87 6.30
C GLU A 234 -25.00 -18.77 5.05
N GLY A 235 -23.84 -19.21 4.54
CA GLY A 235 -23.76 -20.07 3.35
C GLY A 235 -23.99 -19.36 2.02
N LYS A 236 -24.04 -18.02 2.01
CA LYS A 236 -24.31 -17.14 0.86
C LYS A 236 -23.05 -16.89 0.02
N VAL A 237 -22.55 -17.95 -0.61
CA VAL A 237 -21.29 -17.93 -1.38
C VAL A 237 -21.35 -16.96 -2.56
N ASP A 238 -22.45 -16.94 -3.31
CA ASP A 238 -22.58 -16.07 -4.49
C ASP A 238 -22.65 -14.58 -4.11
N ASP A 239 -23.36 -14.26 -3.02
CA ASP A 239 -23.42 -12.91 -2.48
C ASP A 239 -22.03 -12.45 -2.00
N ALA A 240 -21.31 -13.31 -1.27
CA ALA A 240 -19.95 -13.04 -0.81
C ALA A 240 -19.00 -12.79 -2.00
N LYS A 241 -19.11 -13.60 -3.06
CA LYS A 241 -18.34 -13.43 -4.30
C LYS A 241 -18.64 -12.10 -4.97
N GLN A 242 -19.91 -11.72 -5.12
CA GLN A 242 -20.26 -10.44 -5.73
C GLN A 242 -19.77 -9.28 -4.87
N TYR A 243 -19.93 -9.37 -3.55
CA TYR A 243 -19.54 -8.34 -2.61
C TYR A 243 -18.04 -8.02 -2.65
N ILE A 244 -17.15 -9.03 -2.65
CA ILE A 244 -15.71 -8.78 -2.76
C ILE A 244 -15.31 -8.24 -4.14
N LEU A 245 -15.98 -8.65 -5.22
CA LEU A 245 -15.74 -8.08 -6.56
C LEU A 245 -16.12 -6.59 -6.60
N ASP A 246 -17.25 -6.22 -6.01
CA ASP A 246 -17.68 -4.82 -5.90
C ASP A 246 -16.74 -4.00 -5.01
N ALA A 247 -16.28 -4.58 -3.89
CA ALA A 247 -15.29 -3.96 -3.01
C ALA A 247 -13.96 -3.71 -3.74
N ARG A 248 -13.47 -4.68 -4.53
CA ARG A 248 -12.26 -4.54 -5.36
C ARG A 248 -12.43 -3.50 -6.45
N LYS A 249 -13.60 -3.41 -7.07
CA LYS A 249 -13.88 -2.36 -8.06
C LYS A 249 -13.80 -0.96 -7.44
N LYS A 250 -14.32 -0.79 -6.23
CA LYS A 250 -14.27 0.48 -5.49
C LYS A 250 -12.88 0.80 -4.93
N ARG A 251 -12.08 -0.22 -4.61
CA ARG A 251 -10.76 -0.08 -4.01
C ARG A 251 -9.81 -1.14 -4.56
N PRO A 252 -9.21 -0.91 -5.75
CA PRO A 252 -8.38 -1.89 -6.46
C PRO A 252 -7.22 -2.47 -5.64
N ASP A 253 -6.66 -1.67 -4.73
CA ASP A 253 -5.56 -2.02 -3.83
C ASP A 253 -6.01 -2.76 -2.55
N ILE A 254 -7.29 -3.15 -2.41
CA ILE A 254 -7.82 -3.72 -1.15
C ILE A 254 -7.15 -5.05 -0.75
N LEU A 255 -6.69 -5.80 -1.75
CA LEU A 255 -5.97 -7.07 -1.57
C LEU A 255 -4.44 -6.88 -1.57
N MET A 256 -3.91 -5.66 -1.57
CA MET A 256 -2.47 -5.49 -1.39
C MET A 256 -2.07 -5.74 0.06
N GLU A 257 -0.84 -6.20 0.30
CA GLU A 257 -0.33 -6.51 1.66
C GLU A 257 -0.46 -5.31 2.62
N ALA A 258 -0.25 -4.09 2.12
CA ALA A 258 -0.41 -2.86 2.91
C ALA A 258 -1.88 -2.43 3.15
N SER A 259 -2.85 -3.22 2.66
CA SER A 259 -4.29 -2.99 2.78
C SER A 259 -4.99 -4.09 3.57
N ASP A 260 -4.63 -5.35 3.29
CA ASP A 260 -5.06 -6.59 3.94
C ASP A 260 -3.93 -7.10 4.83
N VAL A 261 -3.64 -6.37 5.91
CA VAL A 261 -2.47 -6.60 6.77
C VAL A 261 -2.55 -7.97 7.48
N THR A 262 -3.76 -8.49 7.69
CA THR A 262 -3.99 -9.83 8.25
C THR A 262 -3.89 -10.95 7.22
N GLY A 263 -4.01 -10.63 5.92
CA GLY A 263 -4.15 -11.62 4.85
C GLY A 263 -5.52 -12.31 4.79
N GLU A 264 -6.44 -11.97 5.69
CA GLU A 264 -7.71 -12.68 5.84
C GLU A 264 -8.67 -12.41 4.66
N LEU A 265 -8.56 -11.30 3.93
CA LEU A 265 -9.36 -11.10 2.71
C LEU A 265 -8.94 -12.06 1.59
N HIS A 266 -7.65 -12.38 1.47
CA HIS A 266 -7.21 -13.44 0.56
C HIS A 266 -7.77 -14.80 0.95
N ILE A 267 -7.78 -15.10 2.25
CA ILE A 267 -8.37 -16.34 2.76
C ILE A 267 -9.88 -16.36 2.48
N CYS A 268 -10.59 -15.24 2.63
CA CYS A 268 -12.01 -15.15 2.23
C CYS A 268 -12.22 -15.51 0.75
N MET A 269 -11.37 -14.98 -0.14
CA MET A 269 -11.41 -15.30 -1.57
C MET A 269 -11.19 -16.79 -1.84
N GLU A 270 -10.24 -17.39 -1.12
CA GLU A 270 -9.96 -18.83 -1.18
C GLU A 270 -11.18 -19.63 -0.71
N ILE A 271 -11.76 -19.29 0.44
CA ILE A 271 -12.96 -19.94 0.98
C ILE A 271 -14.14 -19.84 -0.01
N ILE A 272 -14.38 -18.66 -0.60
CA ILE A 272 -15.43 -18.46 -1.62
C ILE A 272 -15.21 -19.39 -2.81
N ALA A 273 -13.97 -19.49 -3.30
CA ALA A 273 -13.62 -20.34 -4.43
C ALA A 273 -13.80 -21.83 -4.11
N ILE A 274 -13.28 -22.28 -2.96
CA ILE A 274 -13.45 -23.66 -2.47
C ILE A 274 -14.94 -23.97 -2.32
N ALA A 275 -15.68 -23.12 -1.62
CA ALA A 275 -17.08 -23.36 -1.30
C ALA A 275 -17.95 -23.46 -2.56
N GLY A 276 -17.73 -22.56 -3.54
CA GLY A 276 -18.47 -22.57 -4.81
C GLY A 276 -18.16 -23.81 -5.65
N LEU A 277 -16.89 -24.17 -5.79
CA LEU A 277 -16.45 -25.30 -6.61
C LEU A 277 -16.85 -26.65 -5.98
N GLU A 278 -16.74 -26.79 -4.67
CA GLU A 278 -17.20 -28.00 -3.97
C GLU A 278 -18.70 -28.15 -4.06
N ARG A 279 -19.48 -27.07 -3.89
CA ARG A 279 -20.94 -27.12 -4.04
C ARG A 279 -21.34 -27.58 -5.45
N GLN A 280 -20.63 -27.12 -6.48
CA GLN A 280 -20.85 -27.55 -7.86
C GLN A 280 -20.50 -29.03 -8.09
N LYS A 281 -19.41 -29.53 -7.49
CA LYS A 281 -18.92 -30.89 -7.72
C LYS A 281 -19.59 -31.95 -6.84
N TYR A 282 -19.87 -31.61 -5.59
CA TYR A 282 -20.26 -32.54 -4.52
C TYR A 282 -21.66 -32.28 -3.96
N GLY A 283 -22.29 -31.14 -4.27
CA GLY A 283 -23.54 -30.71 -3.66
C GLY A 283 -23.41 -30.32 -2.18
N LYS A 284 -22.20 -30.37 -1.62
CA LYS A 284 -21.81 -29.92 -0.28
C LYS A 284 -20.52 -29.11 -0.40
N SER A 285 -20.21 -28.30 0.61
CA SER A 285 -18.99 -27.51 0.63
C SER A 285 -18.36 -27.41 2.02
N ILE A 286 -17.19 -26.77 2.08
CA ILE A 286 -16.43 -26.43 3.29
C ILE A 286 -17.32 -25.78 4.37
N LEU A 287 -18.33 -25.02 3.95
CA LEU A 287 -19.29 -24.33 4.84
C LEU A 287 -20.29 -25.28 5.49
N ASP A 288 -20.44 -26.52 5.01
CA ASP A 288 -21.27 -27.54 5.66
C ASP A 288 -20.59 -28.15 6.89
N TYR A 289 -19.25 -28.16 6.87
CA TYR A 289 -18.43 -28.77 7.92
C TYR A 289 -17.87 -27.74 8.92
N ARG A 290 -17.83 -26.45 8.55
CA ARG A 290 -17.26 -25.35 9.32
C ARG A 290 -18.25 -24.21 9.38
N LYS A 291 -18.57 -23.75 10.59
CA LYS A 291 -19.66 -22.79 10.83
C LYS A 291 -19.18 -21.46 11.38
N THR A 292 -17.94 -21.39 11.83
CA THR A 292 -17.38 -20.18 12.42
C THR A 292 -16.24 -19.62 11.58
N HIS A 293 -16.04 -18.30 11.69
CA HIS A 293 -14.86 -17.61 11.18
C HIS A 293 -13.54 -18.33 11.51
N ASP A 294 -13.30 -18.67 12.78
CA ASP A 294 -12.03 -19.23 13.23
C ASP A 294 -11.75 -20.62 12.61
N GLU A 295 -12.78 -21.47 12.50
CA GLU A 295 -12.66 -22.79 11.86
C GLU A 295 -12.28 -22.70 10.38
N LEU A 296 -12.86 -21.73 9.66
CA LEU A 296 -12.60 -21.50 8.24
C LEU A 296 -11.17 -20.98 8.02
N ILE A 297 -10.76 -19.98 8.80
CA ILE A 297 -9.41 -19.42 8.74
C ILE A 297 -8.36 -20.48 9.10
N GLU A 298 -8.55 -21.22 10.20
CA GLU A 298 -7.61 -22.24 10.63
C GLU A 298 -7.45 -23.32 9.55
N PHE A 299 -8.56 -23.75 8.95
CA PHE A 299 -8.51 -24.75 7.90
C PHE A 299 -7.72 -24.29 6.68
N CYS A 300 -8.03 -23.12 6.13
CA CYS A 300 -7.32 -22.59 4.97
C CYS A 300 -5.85 -22.33 5.28
N ASN A 301 -5.51 -21.79 6.46
CA ASN A 301 -4.11 -21.60 6.86
C ASN A 301 -3.32 -22.92 6.91
N ARG A 302 -3.91 -23.98 7.46
CA ARG A 302 -3.28 -25.31 7.49
C ARG A 302 -3.18 -25.94 6.10
N LEU A 303 -4.23 -25.82 5.29
CA LEU A 303 -4.24 -26.25 3.88
C LEU A 303 -3.15 -25.55 3.07
N ASN A 304 -2.97 -24.25 3.28
CA ASN A 304 -1.97 -23.42 2.61
C ASN A 304 -0.56 -23.80 3.04
N THR A 305 -0.36 -23.99 4.34
CA THR A 305 0.92 -24.48 4.89
C THR A 305 1.30 -25.83 4.29
N PHE A 306 0.35 -26.77 4.22
CA PHE A 306 0.55 -28.07 3.58
C PHE A 306 0.92 -27.91 2.10
N THR A 307 0.17 -27.09 1.37
CA THR A 307 0.38 -26.86 -0.06
C THR A 307 1.77 -26.30 -0.35
N ILE A 308 2.23 -25.31 0.42
CA ILE A 308 3.57 -24.73 0.29
C ILE A 308 4.66 -25.78 0.57
N ARG A 309 4.51 -26.59 1.64
CA ARG A 309 5.45 -27.66 1.97
C ARG A 309 5.53 -28.71 0.87
N ASN A 310 4.37 -29.12 0.34
CA ASN A 310 4.28 -30.08 -0.76
C ASN A 310 4.95 -29.56 -2.04
N ILE A 311 4.72 -28.29 -2.40
CA ILE A 311 5.39 -27.64 -3.55
C ILE A 311 6.91 -27.63 -3.38
N ASN A 312 7.40 -27.46 -2.15
CA ASN A 312 8.83 -27.43 -1.83
C ASN A 312 9.44 -28.81 -1.55
N ASN A 313 8.73 -29.91 -1.86
CA ASN A 313 9.18 -31.29 -1.62
C ASN A 313 9.60 -31.58 -0.17
N VAL A 314 8.95 -30.93 0.80
CA VAL A 314 9.13 -31.21 2.22
C VAL A 314 8.24 -32.40 2.62
N ASP A 315 8.69 -33.25 3.54
CA ASP A 315 7.88 -34.34 4.10
C ASP A 315 6.60 -33.80 4.78
N ILE A 316 5.47 -34.42 4.45
CA ILE A 316 4.10 -34.01 4.75
C ILE A 316 3.22 -35.19 5.24
N GLU A 317 3.80 -36.34 5.59
CA GLU A 317 3.01 -37.53 5.97
C GLU A 317 2.10 -37.30 7.18
N LYS A 318 2.52 -36.49 8.17
CA LYS A 318 1.68 -36.16 9.34
C LYS A 318 0.52 -35.25 8.98
N GLU A 319 0.73 -34.36 8.01
CA GLU A 319 -0.25 -33.39 7.56
C GLU A 319 -1.30 -34.01 6.64
N LYS A 320 -0.95 -35.09 5.90
CA LYS A 320 -1.92 -35.87 5.11
C LYS A 320 -3.03 -36.47 5.97
N ALA A 321 -2.71 -36.99 7.16
CA ALA A 321 -3.71 -37.51 8.09
C ALA A 321 -4.69 -36.39 8.52
N TRP A 322 -4.16 -35.21 8.86
CA TRP A 322 -4.98 -34.06 9.23
C TRP A 322 -5.96 -33.65 8.12
N LEU A 323 -5.52 -33.64 6.85
CA LEU A 323 -6.40 -33.31 5.71
C LEU A 323 -7.59 -34.27 5.59
N ILE A 324 -7.34 -35.57 5.77
CA ILE A 324 -8.39 -36.60 5.73
C ILE A 324 -9.37 -36.38 6.89
N ASP A 325 -8.84 -36.24 8.11
CA ASP A 325 -9.63 -36.04 9.33
C ASP A 325 -10.47 -34.75 9.30
N ASN A 326 -10.06 -33.78 8.48
CA ASN A 326 -10.71 -32.48 8.34
C ASN A 326 -11.47 -32.32 7.01
N HIS A 327 -11.78 -33.41 6.31
CA HIS A 327 -12.56 -33.37 5.06
C HIS A 327 -12.00 -32.41 4.00
N ALA A 328 -10.67 -32.27 3.91
CA ALA A 328 -10.07 -31.50 2.84
C ALA A 328 -10.25 -32.22 1.52
N THR A 329 -10.99 -31.61 0.60
CA THR A 329 -11.27 -32.19 -0.72
C THR A 329 -10.11 -31.97 -1.68
N ASP A 330 -10.10 -32.72 -2.77
CA ASP A 330 -9.22 -32.46 -3.92
C ASP A 330 -9.45 -31.06 -4.51
N VAL A 331 -10.70 -30.57 -4.54
CA VAL A 331 -11.04 -29.19 -4.97
C VAL A 331 -10.38 -28.16 -4.06
N ALA A 332 -10.46 -28.34 -2.74
CA ALA A 332 -9.81 -27.45 -1.78
C ALA A 332 -8.30 -27.39 -2.05
N PHE A 333 -7.68 -28.56 -2.26
CA PHE A 333 -6.25 -28.64 -2.55
C PHE A 333 -5.89 -28.01 -3.91
N GLU A 334 -6.68 -28.22 -4.96
CA GLU A 334 -6.47 -27.58 -6.27
C GLU A 334 -6.57 -26.05 -6.20
N VAL A 335 -7.50 -25.51 -5.42
CA VAL A 335 -7.64 -24.06 -5.21
C VAL A 335 -6.42 -23.52 -4.48
N ALA A 336 -6.04 -24.13 -3.35
CA ALA A 336 -4.84 -23.73 -2.61
C ALA A 336 -3.59 -23.81 -3.49
N GLN A 337 -3.43 -24.88 -4.29
CA GLN A 337 -2.35 -24.99 -5.25
C GLN A 337 -2.37 -23.87 -6.28
N LYS A 338 -3.52 -23.46 -6.82
CA LYS A 338 -3.60 -22.32 -7.74
C LYS A 338 -3.20 -21.01 -7.07
N CYS A 339 -3.54 -20.81 -5.80
CA CYS A 339 -3.08 -19.66 -5.02
C CYS A 339 -1.55 -19.60 -4.94
N PHE A 340 -0.87 -20.72 -4.72
CA PHE A 340 0.60 -20.76 -4.52
C PHE A 340 1.45 -21.10 -5.76
N ALA A 341 0.92 -21.84 -6.71
CA ALA A 341 1.53 -22.09 -8.02
C ALA A 341 1.59 -20.79 -8.83
N ASN A 342 0.57 -19.94 -8.67
CA ASN A 342 0.62 -18.57 -9.11
C ASN A 342 1.39 -17.68 -8.14
N ALA A 343 1.53 -17.95 -6.83
CA ALA A 343 2.37 -17.12 -5.96
C ALA A 343 3.85 -17.05 -6.40
N ASN A 344 4.41 -18.14 -6.95
CA ASN A 344 5.73 -18.11 -7.59
C ASN A 344 5.78 -17.31 -8.92
N ASN A 345 4.62 -16.88 -9.43
CA ASN A 345 4.42 -16.11 -10.66
C ASN A 345 3.61 -14.80 -10.47
N VAL A 346 3.12 -14.50 -9.27
CA VAL A 346 2.25 -13.35 -8.92
C VAL A 346 2.95 -12.48 -7.88
N TRP A 347 3.88 -13.06 -7.13
CA TRP A 347 4.88 -12.34 -6.33
C TRP A 347 6.27 -12.37 -6.99
N LYS A 348 6.35 -12.81 -8.26
CA LYS A 348 7.59 -12.94 -9.03
C LYS A 348 7.46 -12.74 -10.54
N LYS A 349 6.40 -12.10 -11.06
CA LYS A 349 6.38 -11.72 -12.49
C LYS A 349 6.12 -10.28 -12.71
#